data_AF-A0A2V5PZ47-F1
#
_entry.id   AF-A0A2V5PZ47-F1
#
_cell.length_a   1.000
_cell.length_b   1.000
_cell.length_c   1.000
_cell.angle_alpha   90.00
_cell.angle_beta   90.00
_cell.angle_gamma   90.00
#
_symmetry.space_group_name_H-M   'P 1'
#
loop_
_entity.id
_entity.type
_entity.pdbx_description
1 polymer ?
#
loop_
_entity_poly.entity_id
_entity_poly.type
_entity_poly.pdbx_seq_one_letter_code
_entity_poly.pdbx_strand_id
1 'polypeptide(L)'
;MPGTLQEGGASFQTTHWTVVLRAREEDSAESARQALSGFCEAYWPPLYSFLRHRGHPSADAQDLVQGFFAHLLEQHTLTRADRQKGRLRTFLLTSLQNFLFNEYDRVRALKRGGGRQIVSIEEHLPEAEAAMLATSHLSDAGCYDLVWASNIVTRAWQRLQNEFVAEGKAESLEELRPFVAGGSITPPNQEEAAARLGVPIATLRTWLSRLRQRFRESLRAEVASTVSDSADVDGELRHLYQILTA
;
A
#
# COMPACT_ATOMS: atom_id res chain seq x y z
N MET A 1 -38.88 5.12 23.02
CA MET A 1 -37.87 4.12 23.41
C MET A 1 -38.53 2.75 23.40
N PRO A 2 -37.85 1.66 23.02
CA PRO A 2 -36.82 1.54 21.98
C PRO A 2 -36.97 0.24 21.13
N GLY A 3 -36.11 0.08 20.12
CA GLY A 3 -35.82 -1.19 19.44
C GLY A 3 -36.47 -1.26 18.06
N THR A 4 -35.76 -1.33 16.94
CA THR A 4 -34.43 -1.89 16.69
C THR A 4 -33.84 -1.16 15.49
N LEU A 5 -32.66 -0.56 15.66
CA LEU A 5 -31.82 -0.18 14.53
C LEU A 5 -31.38 -1.48 13.87
N GLN A 6 -31.87 -1.68 12.65
CA GLN A 6 -31.41 -2.70 11.73
C GLN A 6 -29.90 -2.52 11.60
N GLU A 7 -29.16 -3.50 12.10
CA GLU A 7 -27.72 -3.61 11.94
C GLU A 7 -27.43 -3.65 10.43
N GLY A 8 -27.04 -2.50 9.89
CA GLY A 8 -26.43 -2.41 8.57
C GLY A 8 -25.10 -3.15 8.65
N GLY A 9 -25.12 -4.43 8.30
CA GLY A 9 -23.93 -5.26 8.17
C GLY A 9 -22.90 -4.52 7.34
N ALA A 10 -21.84 -4.07 7.98
CA ALA A 10 -20.68 -3.53 7.30
C ALA A 10 -20.19 -4.63 6.34
N SER A 11 -20.37 -4.40 5.04
CA SER A 11 -19.82 -5.28 4.01
C SER A 11 -18.34 -5.46 4.32
N PHE A 12 -17.90 -6.70 4.59
CA PHE A 12 -16.50 -7.01 4.79
C PHE A 12 -15.70 -6.47 3.59
N GLN A 13 -15.01 -5.34 3.79
CA GLN A 13 -14.05 -4.81 2.83
C GLN A 13 -13.05 -5.94 2.58
N THR A 14 -12.93 -6.37 1.33
CA THR A 14 -12.07 -7.50 0.98
C THR A 14 -10.63 -7.01 1.12
N THR A 15 -10.02 -7.26 2.28
CA THR A 15 -8.62 -6.93 2.57
C THR A 15 -7.72 -7.60 1.53
N HIS A 16 -6.53 -7.05 1.25
CA HIS A 16 -5.56 -7.68 0.35
C HIS A 16 -5.30 -9.15 0.75
N TRP A 17 -5.43 -9.47 2.05
CA TRP A 17 -5.42 -10.82 2.58
C TRP A 17 -6.61 -11.69 2.13
N THR A 18 -7.84 -11.20 2.29
CA THR A 18 -9.03 -11.91 1.77
C THR A 18 -9.08 -11.98 0.25
N VAL A 19 -8.56 -11.01 -0.48
CA VAL A 19 -8.49 -11.04 -1.95
C VAL A 19 -7.62 -12.19 -2.42
N VAL A 20 -6.43 -12.28 -1.83
CA VAL A 20 -5.46 -13.34 -2.05
C VAL A 20 -6.05 -14.71 -1.70
N LEU A 21 -6.85 -14.79 -0.63
CA LEU A 21 -7.53 -16.02 -0.20
C LEU A 21 -8.76 -16.36 -1.07
N ARG A 22 -9.49 -15.36 -1.57
CA ARG A 22 -10.77 -15.46 -2.30
C ARG A 22 -10.63 -15.38 -3.81
N ALA A 23 -9.43 -15.20 -4.36
CA ALA A 23 -9.18 -15.23 -5.81
C ALA A 23 -9.57 -16.55 -6.51
N ARG A 24 -10.17 -17.48 -5.77
CA ARG A 24 -10.66 -18.78 -6.19
C ARG A 24 -12.17 -18.97 -6.04
N GLU A 25 -12.90 -18.08 -5.35
CA GLU A 25 -14.37 -18.20 -5.24
C GLU A 25 -15.00 -17.60 -6.51
N GLU A 26 -15.87 -18.37 -7.18
CA GLU A 26 -16.45 -18.05 -8.49
C GLU A 26 -17.33 -16.79 -8.51
N ASP A 27 -17.64 -16.23 -7.34
CA ASP A 27 -18.32 -14.95 -7.20
C ASP A 27 -17.35 -13.78 -7.48
N SER A 28 -17.30 -13.40 -8.76
CA SER A 28 -16.60 -12.24 -9.34
C SER A 28 -15.09 -12.41 -9.55
N ALA A 29 -14.74 -13.18 -10.59
CA ALA A 29 -13.39 -13.25 -11.16
C ALA A 29 -12.76 -11.86 -11.45
N GLU A 30 -13.59 -10.85 -11.71
CA GLU A 30 -13.12 -9.49 -11.96
C GLU A 30 -12.72 -8.75 -10.68
N SER A 31 -13.52 -8.84 -9.62
CA SER A 31 -13.16 -8.24 -8.32
C SER A 31 -11.91 -8.89 -7.73
N ALA A 32 -11.75 -10.21 -7.91
CA ALA A 32 -10.55 -10.93 -7.52
C ALA A 32 -9.32 -10.46 -8.30
N ARG A 33 -9.43 -10.32 -9.62
CA ARG A 33 -8.33 -9.87 -10.48
C ARG A 33 -7.92 -8.44 -10.17
N GLN A 34 -8.88 -7.52 -10.03
CA GLN A 34 -8.61 -6.11 -9.72
C GLN A 34 -7.88 -5.97 -8.39
N ALA A 35 -8.31 -6.72 -7.38
CA ALA A 35 -7.72 -6.62 -6.08
C ALA A 35 -6.35 -7.33 -5.99
N LEU A 36 -6.12 -8.38 -6.80
CA LEU A 36 -4.78 -8.96 -7.00
C LEU A 36 -3.83 -7.96 -7.68
N SER A 37 -4.31 -7.22 -8.68
CA SER A 37 -3.54 -6.12 -9.30
C SER A 37 -3.14 -5.09 -8.24
N GLY A 38 -4.12 -4.60 -7.48
CA GLY A 38 -3.88 -3.62 -6.41
C GLY A 38 -2.91 -4.13 -5.33
N PHE A 39 -2.94 -5.43 -5.01
CA PHE A 39 -1.98 -6.07 -4.12
C PHE A 39 -0.56 -6.07 -4.71
N CYS A 40 -0.39 -6.51 -5.95
CA CYS A 40 0.89 -6.52 -6.64
C CYS A 40 1.46 -5.11 -6.75
N GLU A 41 0.65 -4.12 -7.13
CA GLU A 41 1.04 -2.71 -7.22
C GLU A 41 1.48 -2.15 -5.86
N ALA A 42 0.79 -2.51 -4.77
CA ALA A 42 1.14 -2.02 -3.43
C ALA A 42 2.49 -2.57 -2.94
N TYR A 43 2.76 -3.85 -3.20
CA TYR A 43 3.92 -4.56 -2.65
C TYR A 43 5.09 -4.70 -3.61
N TRP A 44 4.91 -4.39 -4.90
CA TRP A 44 6.00 -4.44 -5.85
C TRP A 44 7.13 -3.46 -5.50
N PRO A 45 6.88 -2.15 -5.26
CA PRO A 45 7.96 -1.21 -4.97
C PRO A 45 8.80 -1.59 -3.74
N PRO A 46 8.24 -1.96 -2.57
CA PRO A 46 9.07 -2.30 -1.42
C PRO A 46 9.88 -3.59 -1.65
N LEU A 47 9.29 -4.62 -2.28
CA LEU A 47 10.02 -5.86 -2.60
C LEU A 47 11.14 -5.61 -3.63
N TYR A 48 10.87 -4.77 -4.63
CA TYR A 48 11.85 -4.35 -5.62
C TYR A 48 13.00 -3.59 -4.96
N SER A 49 12.71 -2.56 -4.16
CA SER A 49 13.73 -1.76 -3.47
C SER A 49 14.59 -2.62 -2.54
N PHE A 50 14.00 -3.60 -1.85
CA PHE A 50 14.73 -4.57 -1.04
C PHE A 50 15.75 -5.38 -1.88
N LEU A 51 15.36 -5.90 -3.04
CA LEU A 51 16.27 -6.65 -3.91
C LEU A 51 17.37 -5.75 -4.49
N ARG A 52 17.02 -4.53 -4.90
CA ARG A 52 17.98 -3.55 -5.40
C ARG A 52 19.01 -3.16 -4.33
N HIS A 53 18.56 -2.99 -3.10
CA HIS A 53 19.43 -2.72 -1.96
C HIS A 53 20.44 -3.85 -1.71
N ARG A 54 20.03 -5.11 -1.96
CA ARG A 54 20.92 -6.28 -1.92
C ARG A 54 21.87 -6.42 -3.11
N GLY A 55 21.90 -5.44 -4.00
CA GLY A 55 22.83 -5.40 -5.14
C GLY A 55 22.34 -6.12 -6.39
N HIS A 56 21.06 -6.53 -6.44
CA HIS A 56 20.49 -7.03 -7.69
C HIS A 56 20.39 -5.90 -8.73
N PRO A 57 20.85 -6.11 -9.98
CA PRO A 57 20.62 -5.17 -11.07
C PRO A 57 19.12 -4.92 -11.29
N SER A 58 18.77 -3.76 -11.84
CA SER A 58 17.35 -3.36 -12.04
C SER A 58 16.53 -4.42 -12.78
N ALA A 59 17.03 -4.94 -13.90
CA ALA A 59 16.35 -5.98 -14.67
C ALA A 59 16.19 -7.30 -13.90
N ASP A 60 17.24 -7.74 -13.20
CA ASP A 60 17.17 -8.96 -12.37
C ASP A 60 16.16 -8.78 -11.22
N ALA A 61 16.16 -7.63 -10.55
CA ALA A 61 15.22 -7.34 -9.46
C ALA A 61 13.76 -7.33 -9.97
N GLN A 62 13.49 -6.71 -11.12
CA GLN A 62 12.16 -6.74 -11.74
C GLN A 62 11.68 -8.17 -11.97
N ASP A 63 12.52 -8.97 -12.63
CA ASP A 63 12.18 -10.34 -12.95
C ASP A 63 12.00 -11.22 -11.72
N LEU A 64 12.79 -10.95 -10.66
CA LEU A 64 12.68 -11.70 -9.41
C LEU A 64 11.38 -11.41 -8.68
N VAL A 65 10.96 -10.15 -8.61
CA VAL A 65 9.65 -9.82 -8.00
C VAL A 65 8.51 -10.40 -8.83
N GLN A 66 8.60 -10.34 -10.16
CA GLN A 66 7.62 -10.96 -11.07
C GLN A 66 7.52 -12.48 -10.86
N GLY A 67 8.67 -13.17 -10.88
CA GLY A 67 8.73 -14.61 -10.62
C GLY A 67 8.27 -14.98 -9.22
N PHE A 68 8.56 -14.14 -8.23
CA PHE A 68 8.05 -14.31 -6.87
C PHE A 68 6.52 -14.21 -6.82
N PHE A 69 5.90 -13.19 -7.43
CA PHE A 69 4.45 -13.10 -7.48
C PHE A 69 3.82 -14.27 -8.25
N ALA A 70 4.43 -14.70 -9.36
CA ALA A 70 4.03 -15.90 -10.08
C ALA A 70 3.98 -17.12 -9.16
N HIS A 71 5.10 -17.39 -8.49
CA HIS A 71 5.25 -18.51 -7.59
C HIS A 71 4.27 -18.42 -6.41
N LEU A 72 4.12 -17.24 -5.83
CA LEU A 72 3.23 -16.98 -4.70
C LEU A 72 1.76 -17.27 -5.05
N LEU A 73 1.34 -16.92 -6.27
CA LEU A 73 -0.01 -17.17 -6.79
C LEU A 73 -0.21 -18.63 -7.23
N GLU A 74 0.80 -19.26 -7.84
CA GLU A 74 0.76 -20.65 -8.32
C GLU A 74 0.82 -21.70 -7.19
N GLN A 75 1.68 -21.51 -6.19
CA GLN A 75 2.00 -22.54 -5.19
C GLN A 75 1.02 -22.60 -4.00
N HIS A 76 -0.09 -21.85 -4.03
CA HIS A 76 -1.04 -21.80 -2.91
C HIS A 76 -0.36 -21.44 -1.56
N THR A 77 0.84 -20.82 -1.59
CA THR A 77 1.59 -20.45 -0.38
C THR A 77 0.75 -19.54 0.52
N LEU A 78 -0.17 -18.80 -0.10
CA LEU A 78 -1.14 -17.90 0.51
C LEU A 78 -2.33 -18.63 1.16
N THR A 79 -2.76 -19.78 0.64
CA THR A 79 -3.80 -20.62 1.27
C THR A 79 -3.24 -21.42 2.44
N ARG A 80 -1.92 -21.69 2.40
CA ARG A 80 -1.14 -22.27 3.50
C ARG A 80 -0.61 -21.20 4.47
N ALA A 81 -0.73 -19.92 4.13
CA ALA A 81 -0.45 -18.80 5.02
C ALA A 81 -1.58 -18.76 6.05
N ASP A 82 -1.39 -19.58 7.07
CA ASP A 82 -2.25 -19.69 8.23
C ASP A 82 -2.64 -18.30 8.74
N ARG A 83 -3.91 -18.13 9.14
CA ARG A 83 -4.45 -16.90 9.76
C ARG A 83 -3.64 -16.47 11.00
N GLN A 84 -2.77 -17.35 11.50
CA GLN A 84 -1.85 -17.15 12.61
C GLN A 84 -0.55 -16.39 12.27
N LYS A 85 -0.25 -16.10 11.00
CA LYS A 85 1.05 -15.48 10.62
C LYS A 85 1.13 -13.94 10.76
N GLY A 86 0.08 -13.28 11.28
CA GLY A 86 0.14 -11.86 11.64
C GLY A 86 0.04 -10.90 10.45
N ARG A 87 1.09 -10.10 10.19
CA ARG A 87 1.12 -8.95 9.27
C ARG A 87 1.62 -9.34 7.88
N LEU A 88 0.92 -8.91 6.82
CA LEU A 88 1.25 -9.21 5.42
C LEU A 88 2.68 -8.78 5.03
N ARG A 89 3.13 -7.61 5.51
CA ARG A 89 4.47 -7.08 5.26
C ARG A 89 5.57 -8.08 5.65
N THR A 90 5.52 -8.57 6.89
CA THR A 90 6.52 -9.53 7.40
C THR A 90 6.44 -10.84 6.63
N PHE A 91 5.22 -11.34 6.40
CA PHE A 91 5.02 -12.57 5.64
C PHE A 91 5.63 -12.50 4.23
N LEU A 92 5.42 -11.40 3.50
CA LEU A 92 5.94 -11.25 2.14
C LEU A 92 7.44 -11.18 2.12
N LEU A 93 8.06 -10.43 3.04
CA LEU A 93 9.50 -10.33 3.10
C LEU A 93 10.15 -11.70 3.38
N THR A 94 9.62 -12.45 4.35
CA THR A 94 10.10 -13.81 4.64
C THR A 94 9.87 -14.76 3.47
N SER A 95 8.70 -14.69 2.82
CA SER A 95 8.39 -15.51 1.65
C SER A 95 9.31 -15.22 0.47
N LEU A 96 9.63 -13.95 0.22
CA LEU A 96 10.56 -13.55 -0.82
C LEU A 96 11.97 -14.09 -0.53
N GLN A 97 12.46 -13.96 0.70
CA GLN A 97 13.78 -14.49 1.08
C GLN A 97 13.87 -16.01 0.87
N ASN A 98 12.82 -16.75 1.24
CA ASN A 98 12.75 -18.19 1.00
C ASN A 98 12.70 -18.55 -0.49
N PHE A 99 11.99 -17.74 -1.30
CA PHE A 99 11.94 -17.90 -2.76
C PHE A 99 13.33 -17.71 -3.38
N LEU A 100 14.07 -16.68 -2.97
CA LEU A 100 15.44 -16.44 -3.45
C LEU A 100 16.39 -17.59 -3.09
N PHE A 101 16.20 -18.24 -1.94
CA PHE A 101 17.06 -19.35 -1.50
C PHE A 101 16.78 -20.66 -2.25
N ASN A 102 15.52 -20.97 -2.56
CA ASN A 102 15.11 -22.29 -3.05
C ASN A 102 14.80 -22.36 -4.55
N GLU A 103 14.33 -21.26 -5.15
CA GLU A 103 13.67 -21.28 -6.47
C GLU A 103 14.36 -20.39 -7.51
N TYR A 104 15.37 -19.60 -7.10
CA TYR A 104 16.13 -18.70 -7.98
C TYR A 104 16.74 -19.40 -9.20
N ASP A 105 17.45 -20.50 -8.98
CA ASP A 105 18.13 -21.24 -10.04
C ASP A 105 17.15 -21.92 -11.00
N ARG A 106 16.00 -22.38 -10.47
CA ARG A 106 14.95 -23.02 -11.25
C ARG A 106 14.20 -22.03 -12.16
N VAL A 107 13.92 -20.82 -11.67
CA VAL A 107 13.27 -19.75 -12.45
C VAL A 107 14.21 -19.22 -13.54
N ARG A 108 15.51 -19.06 -13.28
CA ARG A 108 16.50 -18.72 -14.31
C ARG A 108 16.61 -19.79 -15.40
N ALA A 109 16.48 -21.07 -15.06
CA ALA A 109 16.45 -22.15 -16.05
C ALA A 109 15.18 -22.11 -16.93
N LEU A 110 14.02 -21.73 -16.37
CA LEU A 110 12.74 -21.63 -17.09
C LEU A 110 12.64 -20.42 -18.04
N LYS A 111 13.40 -19.35 -17.81
CA LYS A 111 13.45 -18.16 -18.70
C LYS A 111 13.91 -18.45 -20.12
N ARG A 112 14.42 -19.66 -20.41
CA ARG A 112 14.67 -20.11 -21.79
C ARG A 112 13.42 -20.62 -22.53
N GLY A 113 12.22 -20.58 -21.93
CA GLY A 113 11.00 -21.06 -22.61
C GLY A 113 9.63 -20.61 -22.11
N GLY A 114 9.50 -19.79 -21.05
CA GLY A 114 8.20 -19.47 -20.45
C GLY A 114 7.91 -17.97 -20.30
N GLY A 115 7.60 -17.28 -21.40
CA GLY A 115 7.31 -15.83 -21.41
C GLY A 115 5.96 -15.42 -20.81
N ARG A 116 5.73 -15.67 -19.51
CA ARG A 116 4.56 -15.13 -18.80
C ARG A 116 4.98 -13.92 -17.95
N GLN A 117 4.73 -12.71 -18.44
CA GLN A 117 4.67 -11.51 -17.61
C GLN A 117 3.31 -11.47 -16.91
N ILE A 118 3.29 -11.40 -15.57
CA ILE A 118 2.06 -11.45 -14.79
C ILE A 118 1.49 -10.05 -14.54
N VAL A 119 2.32 -9.00 -14.64
CA VAL A 119 1.89 -7.62 -14.42
C VAL A 119 2.67 -6.67 -15.35
N SER A 120 2.00 -5.64 -15.87
CA SER A 120 2.61 -4.52 -16.61
C SER A 120 3.33 -3.56 -15.65
N ILE A 121 4.40 -4.04 -15.00
CA ILE A 121 5.11 -3.33 -13.91
C ILE A 121 6.07 -2.23 -14.42
N GLU A 122 6.16 -2.05 -15.73
CA GLU A 122 7.03 -1.05 -16.34
C GLU A 122 6.64 0.38 -15.97
N GLU A 123 5.36 0.63 -15.65
CA GLU A 123 4.85 1.96 -15.28
C GLU A 123 5.34 2.42 -13.90
N HIS A 124 5.63 1.52 -12.96
CA HIS A 124 6.03 1.87 -11.58
C HIS A 124 7.55 1.90 -11.36
N LEU A 125 8.32 1.55 -12.39
CA LEU A 125 9.77 1.43 -12.28
C LEU A 125 10.46 2.76 -11.93
N PRO A 126 10.12 3.92 -12.54
CA PRO A 126 10.77 5.19 -12.20
C PRO A 126 10.58 5.58 -10.73
N GLU A 127 9.37 5.46 -10.20
CA GLU A 127 9.05 5.78 -8.81
C GLU A 127 9.76 4.82 -7.85
N ALA A 128 9.82 3.53 -8.18
CA ALA A 128 10.51 2.55 -7.36
C ALA A 128 12.04 2.72 -7.39
N GLU A 129 12.62 3.09 -8.53
CA GLU A 129 14.04 3.48 -8.63
C GLU A 129 14.33 4.72 -7.77
N ALA A 130 13.47 5.74 -7.82
CA ALA A 130 13.62 6.93 -6.99
C ALA A 130 13.49 6.61 -5.49
N ALA A 131 12.52 5.77 -5.11
CA ALA A 131 12.33 5.32 -3.74
C ALA A 131 13.52 4.49 -3.23
N MET A 132 14.07 3.62 -4.07
CA MET A 132 15.29 2.88 -3.77
C MET A 132 16.47 3.82 -3.52
N LEU A 133 16.71 4.77 -4.42
CA LEU A 133 17.81 5.73 -4.26
C LEU A 133 17.66 6.57 -2.99
N ALA A 134 16.45 7.02 -2.67
CA ALA A 134 16.16 7.77 -1.46
C ALA A 134 16.43 6.96 -0.17
N THR A 135 16.38 5.64 -0.25
CA THR A 135 16.51 4.72 0.89
C THR A 135 17.83 3.95 0.91
N SER A 136 18.77 4.25 0.00
CA SER A 136 20.03 3.51 -0.17
C SER A 136 20.99 3.58 1.02
N HIS A 137 20.75 4.49 1.95
CA HIS A 137 21.56 4.68 3.16
C HIS A 137 21.03 3.88 4.37
N LEU A 138 19.86 3.23 4.22
CA LEU A 138 19.22 2.45 5.27
C LEU A 138 19.70 1.00 5.26
N SER A 139 19.25 0.20 6.22
CA SER A 139 19.39 -1.25 6.15
C SER A 139 18.40 -1.85 5.14
N ASP A 140 18.63 -3.10 4.70
CA ASP A 140 17.68 -3.83 3.83
C ASP A 140 16.24 -3.77 4.37
N ALA A 141 16.07 -4.02 5.67
CA ALA A 141 14.77 -4.00 6.33
C ALA A 141 14.22 -2.57 6.45
N GLY A 142 15.07 -1.57 6.74
CA GLY A 142 14.66 -0.18 6.84
C GLY A 142 14.21 0.41 5.49
N CYS A 143 14.91 0.08 4.41
CA CYS A 143 14.53 0.43 3.04
C CYS A 143 13.16 -0.17 2.68
N TYR A 144 13.00 -1.48 2.89
CA TYR A 144 11.72 -2.16 2.67
C TYR A 144 10.57 -1.51 3.46
N ASP A 145 10.80 -1.20 4.74
CA ASP A 145 9.79 -0.64 5.63
C ASP A 145 9.42 0.79 5.28
N LEU A 146 10.39 1.64 4.93
CA LEU A 146 10.12 3.02 4.55
C LEU A 146 9.40 3.11 3.20
N VAL A 147 9.78 2.28 2.23
CA VAL A 147 9.09 2.21 0.93
C VAL A 147 7.67 1.66 1.10
N TRP A 148 7.48 0.65 1.94
CA TRP A 148 6.14 0.15 2.28
C TRP A 148 5.27 1.23 2.94
N ALA A 149 5.78 1.90 3.97
CA ALA A 149 5.05 2.95 4.68
C ALA A 149 4.68 4.11 3.75
N SER A 150 5.61 4.52 2.88
CA SER A 150 5.38 5.55 1.87
C SER A 150 4.28 5.15 0.88
N ASN A 151 4.27 3.89 0.43
CA ASN A 151 3.20 3.38 -0.45
C ASN A 151 1.83 3.39 0.23
N ILE A 152 1.73 2.96 1.49
CA ILE A 152 0.47 2.99 2.25
C ILE A 152 -0.07 4.42 2.37
N VAL A 153 0.81 5.39 2.68
CA VAL A 153 0.44 6.81 2.75
C VAL A 153 -0.01 7.35 1.39
N THR A 154 0.73 7.06 0.33
CA THR A 154 0.39 7.50 -1.04
C THR A 154 -0.98 6.96 -1.48
N ARG A 155 -1.25 5.67 -1.24
CA ARG A 155 -2.54 5.06 -1.57
C ARG A 155 -3.69 5.64 -0.76
N ALA A 156 -3.48 5.84 0.55
CA ALA A 156 -4.47 6.48 1.41
C ALA A 156 -4.79 7.91 0.94
N TRP A 157 -3.78 8.65 0.48
CA TRP A 157 -3.95 9.98 -0.09
C TRP A 157 -4.68 9.95 -1.44
N GLN A 158 -4.33 9.03 -2.35
CA GLN A 158 -5.00 8.85 -3.64
C GLN A 158 -6.49 8.49 -3.47
N ARG A 159 -6.80 7.61 -2.50
CA ARG A 159 -8.19 7.29 -2.15
C ARG A 159 -8.96 8.54 -1.72
N LEU A 160 -8.37 9.35 -0.84
CA LEU A 160 -8.96 10.60 -0.39
C LEU A 160 -9.14 11.61 -1.54
N GLN A 161 -8.17 11.71 -2.45
CA GLN A 161 -8.28 12.53 -3.66
C GLN A 161 -9.44 12.10 -4.54
N ASN A 162 -9.59 10.79 -4.79
CA ASN A 162 -10.69 10.26 -5.59
C ASN A 162 -12.07 10.58 -4.98
N GLU A 163 -12.20 10.51 -3.65
CA GLU A 163 -13.42 10.90 -2.94
C GLU A 163 -13.73 12.41 -3.12
N PHE A 164 -12.72 13.28 -2.99
CA PHE A 164 -12.91 14.72 -3.17
C PHE A 164 -13.21 15.10 -4.63
N VAL A 165 -12.63 14.40 -5.60
CA VAL A 165 -12.96 14.55 -7.02
C VAL A 165 -14.43 14.18 -7.26
N ALA A 166 -14.89 13.05 -6.71
CA ALA A 166 -16.29 12.64 -6.81
C ALA A 166 -17.27 13.64 -6.16
N GLU A 167 -16.83 14.34 -5.11
CA GLU A 167 -17.60 15.42 -4.46
C GLU A 167 -17.51 16.78 -5.19
N GLY A 168 -16.72 16.89 -6.27
CA GLY A 168 -16.49 18.16 -6.98
C GLY A 168 -15.62 19.16 -6.22
N LYS A 169 -14.78 18.69 -5.29
CA LYS A 169 -13.96 19.51 -4.37
C LYS A 169 -12.45 19.33 -4.58
N ALA A 170 -12.03 18.91 -5.77
CA ALA A 170 -10.63 18.62 -6.09
C ALA A 170 -9.72 19.84 -5.87
N GLU A 171 -10.12 21.03 -6.31
CA GLU A 171 -9.35 22.28 -6.17
C GLU A 171 -9.13 22.65 -4.70
N SER A 172 -10.15 22.48 -3.86
CA SER A 172 -10.03 22.73 -2.42
C SER A 172 -9.07 21.76 -1.74
N LEU A 173 -8.94 20.52 -2.23
CA LEU A 173 -8.02 19.54 -1.64
C LEU A 173 -6.56 19.89 -1.92
N GLU A 174 -6.23 20.35 -3.13
CA GLU A 174 -4.85 20.72 -3.48
C GLU A 174 -4.35 21.91 -2.64
N GLU A 175 -5.21 22.90 -2.36
CA GLU A 175 -4.87 24.02 -1.45
C GLU A 175 -4.69 23.57 0.01
N LEU A 176 -5.41 22.53 0.44
CA LEU A 176 -5.33 22.00 1.82
C LEU A 176 -4.23 20.95 2.01
N ARG A 177 -3.71 20.36 0.92
CA ARG A 177 -2.70 19.31 0.91
C ARG A 177 -1.45 19.64 1.76
N PRO A 178 -0.86 20.85 1.69
CA PRO A 178 0.31 21.19 2.51
C PRO A 178 0.09 21.09 4.02
N PHE A 179 -1.16 21.17 4.50
CA PHE A 179 -1.49 21.14 5.92
C PHE A 179 -1.73 19.74 6.50
N VAL A 180 -1.71 18.72 5.63
CA VAL A 180 -2.02 17.31 5.96
C VAL A 180 -0.90 16.38 5.53
N ALA A 181 -0.29 16.62 4.37
CA ALA A 181 0.91 15.89 3.95
C ALA A 181 2.08 16.28 4.87
N GLY A 182 2.32 15.48 5.90
CA GLY A 182 3.57 15.58 6.67
C GLY A 182 4.77 15.39 5.75
N GLY A 183 5.83 16.18 5.94
CA GLY A 183 7.03 16.17 5.10
C GLY A 183 7.70 17.54 5.00
N SER A 184 8.68 17.67 4.10
CA SER A 184 9.48 18.89 3.88
C SER A 184 8.72 20.11 3.33
N ILE A 185 7.40 20.00 3.11
CA ILE A 185 6.57 21.12 2.68
C ILE A 185 6.10 21.85 3.93
N THR A 186 6.77 22.95 4.27
CA THR A 186 6.27 23.86 5.31
C THR A 186 4.92 24.41 4.84
N PRO A 187 3.83 24.18 5.59
CA PRO A 187 2.52 24.70 5.18
C PRO A 187 2.56 26.23 5.15
N PRO A 188 1.87 26.87 4.17
CA PRO A 188 1.72 28.32 4.17
C PRO A 188 0.95 28.78 5.41
N ASN A 189 0.96 30.09 5.68
CA ASN A 189 0.17 30.64 6.78
C ASN A 189 -1.31 30.27 6.58
N GLN A 190 -1.97 29.77 7.63
CA GLN A 190 -3.40 29.46 7.61
C GLN A 190 -4.26 30.67 7.22
N GLU A 191 -3.84 31.88 7.58
CA GLU A 191 -4.55 33.11 7.21
C GLU A 191 -4.48 33.38 5.70
N GLU A 192 -3.32 33.15 5.09
CA GLU A 192 -3.13 33.30 3.65
C GLU A 192 -3.91 32.23 2.87
N ALA A 193 -3.89 30.98 3.34
CA ALA A 193 -4.68 29.89 2.75
C ALA A 193 -6.19 30.15 2.87
N ALA A 194 -6.64 30.70 4.00
CA ALA A 194 -8.04 31.08 4.20
C ALA A 194 -8.46 32.19 3.22
N ALA A 195 -7.59 33.19 3.01
CA ALA A 195 -7.81 34.27 2.05
C ALA A 195 -7.88 33.76 0.60
N ARG A 196 -6.99 32.85 0.19
CA ARG A 196 -7.00 32.23 -1.16
C ARG A 196 -8.26 31.43 -1.42
N LEU A 197 -8.74 30.70 -0.41
CA LEU A 197 -9.97 29.92 -0.48
C LEU A 197 -11.24 30.76 -0.30
N GLY A 198 -11.12 32.05 0.00
CA GLY A 198 -12.26 32.94 0.23
C GLY A 198 -13.10 32.58 1.47
N VAL A 199 -12.50 31.93 2.47
CA VAL A 199 -13.20 31.47 3.68
C VAL A 199 -12.64 32.10 4.96
N PRO A 200 -13.45 32.26 6.02
CA PRO A 200 -12.95 32.64 7.34
C PRO A 200 -11.95 31.60 7.89
N ILE A 201 -10.95 32.05 8.65
CA ILE A 201 -9.95 31.15 9.26
C ILE A 201 -10.57 30.08 10.17
N ALA A 202 -11.68 30.38 10.84
CA ALA A 202 -12.43 29.40 11.64
C ALA A 202 -13.00 28.26 10.78
N THR A 203 -13.47 28.59 9.57
CA THR A 203 -13.95 27.61 8.59
C THR A 203 -12.80 26.77 8.07
N LEU A 204 -11.66 27.38 7.74
CA LEU A 204 -10.46 26.65 7.31
C LEU A 204 -10.01 25.63 8.36
N ARG A 205 -9.93 26.03 9.64
CA ARG A 205 -9.55 25.13 10.74
C ARG A 205 -10.50 23.93 10.87
N THR A 206 -11.79 24.16 10.64
CA THR A 206 -12.81 23.10 10.63
C THR A 206 -12.58 22.14 9.45
N TRP A 207 -12.30 22.66 8.27
CA TRP A 207 -11.98 21.85 7.08
C TRP A 207 -10.72 21.02 7.29
N LEU A 208 -9.66 21.62 7.84
CA LEU A 208 -8.41 20.92 8.16
C LEU A 208 -8.62 19.80 9.18
N SER A 209 -9.43 20.03 10.22
CA SER A 209 -9.78 19.00 11.21
C SER A 209 -10.47 17.80 10.54
N ARG A 210 -11.49 18.06 9.73
CA ARG A 210 -12.25 17.03 8.99
C ARG A 210 -11.36 16.30 7.98
N LEU A 211 -10.50 17.02 7.27
CA LEU A 211 -9.58 16.44 6.29
C LEU A 211 -8.58 15.49 6.97
N ARG A 212 -8.00 15.89 8.10
CA ARG A 212 -7.12 15.01 8.90
C ARG A 212 -7.85 13.79 9.42
N GLN A 213 -9.11 13.92 9.81
CA GLN A 213 -9.92 12.78 10.23
C GLN A 213 -10.12 11.79 9.06
N ARG A 214 -10.59 12.27 7.90
CA ARG A 214 -10.79 11.42 6.71
C ARG A 214 -9.49 10.77 6.24
N PHE A 215 -8.37 11.49 6.31
CA PHE A 215 -7.06 10.93 5.98
C PHE A 215 -6.66 9.80 6.95
N ARG A 216 -6.88 9.97 8.27
CA ARG A 216 -6.65 8.89 9.24
C ARG A 216 -7.55 7.68 9.01
N GLU A 217 -8.81 7.90 8.66
CA GLU A 217 -9.76 6.82 8.32
C GLU A 217 -9.30 6.06 7.06
N SER A 218 -8.84 6.80 6.03
CA SER A 218 -8.28 6.22 4.81
C SER A 218 -7.01 5.40 5.10
N LEU A 219 -6.08 5.95 5.90
CA LEU A 219 -4.86 5.26 6.30
C LEU A 219 -5.17 4.00 7.12
N ARG A 220 -6.12 4.08 8.04
CA ARG A 220 -6.59 2.91 8.82
C ARG A 220 -7.19 1.84 7.91
N ALA A 221 -7.96 2.23 6.89
CA ALA A 221 -8.52 1.29 5.93
C ALA A 221 -7.43 0.60 5.10
N GLU A 222 -6.43 1.34 4.61
CA GLU A 222 -5.28 0.77 3.89
C GLU A 222 -4.50 -0.21 4.79
N VAL A 223 -4.19 0.16 6.04
CA VAL A 223 -3.50 -0.75 6.98
C VAL A 223 -4.36 -1.96 7.33
N ALA A 224 -5.66 -1.78 7.57
CA ALA A 224 -6.59 -2.89 7.81
C ALA A 224 -6.64 -3.88 6.65
N SER A 225 -6.42 -3.40 5.42
CA SER A 225 -6.32 -4.28 4.24
C SER A 225 -5.07 -5.18 4.25
N THR A 226 -4.05 -4.86 5.06
CA THR A 226 -2.76 -5.56 5.14
C THR A 226 -2.61 -6.48 6.35
N VAL A 227 -3.63 -6.57 7.21
CA VAL A 227 -3.61 -7.43 8.40
C VAL A 227 -4.68 -8.50 8.33
N SER A 228 -4.39 -9.63 8.97
CA SER A 228 -5.31 -10.78 9.05
C SER A 228 -6.44 -10.53 10.05
N ASP A 229 -6.12 -9.86 11.16
CA ASP A 229 -7.03 -9.56 12.26
C ASP A 229 -7.12 -8.05 12.46
N SER A 230 -8.35 -7.55 12.65
CA SER A 230 -8.62 -6.17 13.05
C SER A 230 -7.88 -5.73 14.32
N ALA A 231 -7.56 -6.65 15.23
CA ALA A 231 -6.81 -6.38 16.45
C ALA A 231 -5.37 -5.91 16.18
N ASP A 232 -4.78 -6.30 15.04
CA ASP A 232 -3.42 -5.95 14.67
C ASP A 232 -3.30 -4.54 14.06
N VAL A 233 -4.42 -3.92 13.66
CA VAL A 233 -4.45 -2.62 12.96
C VAL A 233 -3.76 -1.52 13.77
N ASP A 234 -4.05 -1.43 15.06
CA ASP A 234 -3.46 -0.40 15.92
C ASP A 234 -1.96 -0.64 16.19
N GLY A 235 -1.52 -1.90 16.15
CA GLY A 235 -0.11 -2.25 16.19
C GLY A 235 0.62 -1.82 14.93
N GLU A 236 0.03 -2.08 13.78
CA GLU A 236 0.63 -1.78 12.48
C GLU A 236 0.61 -0.27 12.17
N LEU A 237 -0.44 0.46 12.57
CA LEU A 237 -0.48 1.92 12.48
C LEU A 237 0.61 2.59 13.33
N ARG A 238 0.86 2.10 14.56
CA ARG A 238 1.94 2.62 15.40
C ARG A 238 3.30 2.41 14.77
N HIS A 239 3.50 1.24 14.15
CA HIS A 239 4.73 0.94 13.45
C HIS A 239 4.94 1.82 12.21
N LEU A 240 3.89 2.01 11.41
CA LEU A 240 3.89 2.94 10.28
C LEU A 240 4.27 4.36 10.73
N TYR A 241 3.70 4.84 11.83
CA TYR A 241 4.05 6.14 12.39
C TYR A 241 5.53 6.22 12.79
N GLN A 242 6.04 5.21 13.48
CA GLN A 242 7.46 5.16 13.86
C GLN A 242 8.40 5.26 12.67
N ILE A 243 8.11 4.55 11.57
CA ILE A 243 8.91 4.60 10.34
C ILE A 243 8.92 6.01 9.74
N LEU A 244 7.76 6.68 9.69
CA LEU A 244 7.63 7.98 9.04
C LEU A 244 8.16 9.16 9.89
N THR A 245 8.42 8.93 11.17
CA THR A 245 8.94 9.95 12.10
C THR A 245 10.38 9.71 12.55
N ALA A 246 10.99 8.62 12.11
CA ALA A 246 12.40 8.29 12.39
C ALA A 246 13.33 9.15 11.53
#